data_AF-A0A1M4M9T5-F1
#
_entry.id   AF-A0A1M4M9T5-F1
#
_cell.length_a   1.000
_cell.length_b   1.000
_cell.length_c   1.000
_cell.angle_alpha   90.00
_cell.angle_beta   90.00
_cell.angle_gamma   90.00
#
_symmetry.space_group_name_H-M   'P 1'
#
loop_
_entity.id
_entity.type
_entity.pdbx_description
1 polymer ?
#
loop_
_entity_poly.entity_id
_entity_poly.type
_entity_poly.pdbx_seq_one_letter_code
_entity_poly.pdbx_strand_id
1 'polypeptide(L)'
;MPAFGNPFSANVERKITKEELIQAIRLDIAGELEAIYIYDAHVQATDNPIAKKVLADIRDEEKAHVGELMALLRILDPREGELFAEGEEEVREMLEDLGIVEAQLDTEASNIKTVGSLLED
;
A
#
# COMPACT_ATOMS: atom_id res chain seq x y z
N MET A 1 16.50 -4.94 -0.79
CA MET A 1 16.68 -6.42 -0.72
C MET A 1 16.21 -6.84 0.65
N PRO A 2 15.33 -7.85 0.76
CA PRO A 2 14.91 -8.33 2.06
C PRO A 2 16.16 -8.81 2.80
N ALA A 3 16.47 -8.13 3.90
CA ALA A 3 17.47 -8.59 4.84
C ALA A 3 16.82 -9.71 5.67
N PHE A 4 16.63 -10.89 5.07
CA PHE A 4 16.22 -12.12 5.76
C PHE A 4 17.22 -12.54 6.87
N GLY A 5 18.37 -11.85 6.96
CA GLY A 5 19.36 -12.03 8.00
C GLY A 5 18.91 -11.46 9.33
N ASN A 6 18.13 -12.26 10.06
CA ASN A 6 17.66 -12.09 11.44
C ASN A 6 16.22 -11.51 11.57
N PRO A 7 15.20 -12.36 11.83
CA PRO A 7 13.83 -11.90 12.10
C PRO A 7 13.70 -11.11 13.42
N PHE A 8 14.77 -11.04 14.20
CA PHE A 8 14.86 -10.31 15.46
C PHE A 8 15.82 -9.13 15.39
N SER A 9 16.21 -8.68 14.19
CA SER A 9 17.15 -7.55 14.04
C SER A 9 16.63 -6.24 14.62
N ALA A 10 15.32 -6.09 14.76
CA ALA A 10 14.67 -4.98 15.45
C ALA A 10 14.22 -5.31 16.90
N ASN A 11 14.50 -6.51 17.41
CA ASN A 11 14.09 -6.88 18.76
C ASN A 11 15.02 -6.29 19.81
N VAL A 12 14.40 -5.88 20.92
CA VAL A 12 15.07 -5.48 22.15
C VAL A 12 14.78 -6.51 23.24
N GLU A 13 15.67 -6.68 24.22
CA GLU A 13 15.48 -7.58 25.37
C GLU A 13 14.49 -7.00 26.41
N ARG A 14 13.44 -6.34 25.94
CA ARG A 14 12.30 -5.83 26.71
C ARG A 14 11.06 -5.81 25.83
N LYS A 15 9.90 -5.51 26.42
CA LYS A 15 8.74 -5.12 25.61
C LYS A 15 9.01 -3.74 24.98
N ILE A 16 8.60 -3.58 23.73
CA ILE A 16 8.67 -2.31 23.03
C ILE A 16 7.75 -1.28 23.69
N THR A 17 8.10 0.00 23.63
CA THR A 17 7.24 1.09 24.11
C THR A 17 6.09 1.33 23.13
N LYS A 18 5.15 2.19 23.51
CA LYS A 18 4.07 2.58 22.60
C LYS A 18 4.62 3.26 21.34
N GLU A 19 5.61 4.14 21.51
CA GLU A 19 6.25 4.87 20.41
C GLU A 19 6.99 3.93 19.47
N GLU A 20 7.70 2.94 20.02
CA GLU A 20 8.36 1.91 19.22
C GLU A 20 7.36 0.99 18.50
N LEU A 21 6.23 0.68 19.12
CA LEU A 21 5.14 -0.05 18.46
C LEU A 21 4.58 0.75 17.28
N ILE A 22 4.36 2.07 17.44
CA ILE A 22 3.92 2.94 16.34
C ILE A 22 4.95 2.89 15.18
N GLN A 23 6.25 2.96 15.49
CA GLN A 23 7.29 2.81 14.46
C GLN A 23 7.28 1.44 13.80
N ALA A 24 7.04 0.37 14.55
CA ALA A 24 6.92 -0.99 14.02
C ALA A 24 5.73 -1.11 13.06
N ILE A 25 4.55 -0.56 13.42
CA ILE A 25 3.38 -0.55 12.53
C ILE A 25 3.67 0.22 11.22
N ARG A 26 4.41 1.34 11.26
CA ARG A 26 4.83 2.02 10.03
C ARG A 26 5.73 1.15 9.15
N LEU A 27 6.61 0.35 9.77
CA LEU A 27 7.45 -0.60 9.05
C LEU A 27 6.60 -1.74 8.45
N ASP A 28 5.61 -2.24 9.19
CA ASP A 28 4.69 -3.28 8.70
C ASP A 28 3.90 -2.76 7.48
N ILE A 29 3.37 -1.53 7.52
CA ILE A 29 2.71 -0.88 6.36
C ILE A 29 3.65 -0.80 5.15
N ALA A 30 4.90 -0.41 5.37
CA ALA A 30 5.90 -0.36 4.30
C ALA A 30 6.19 -1.75 3.72
N GLY A 31 6.19 -2.78 4.56
CA GLY A 31 6.33 -4.18 4.16
C GLY A 31 5.19 -4.64 3.25
N GLU A 32 3.94 -4.33 3.61
CA GLU A 32 2.79 -4.68 2.78
C GLU A 32 2.80 -3.92 1.43
N LEU A 33 3.20 -2.64 1.41
CA LEU A 33 3.37 -1.89 0.17
C LEU A 33 4.48 -2.47 -0.72
N GLU A 34 5.59 -2.93 -0.14
CA GLU A 34 6.64 -3.65 -0.87
C GLU A 34 6.11 -4.96 -1.44
N ALA A 35 5.32 -5.73 -0.67
CA ALA A 35 4.71 -6.98 -1.11
C ALA A 35 3.76 -6.75 -2.30
N ILE A 36 2.88 -5.74 -2.23
CA ILE A 36 2.00 -5.34 -3.34
C ILE A 36 2.84 -5.06 -4.60
N TYR A 37 3.88 -4.24 -4.48
CA TYR A 37 4.76 -3.88 -5.59
C TYR A 37 5.44 -5.12 -6.20
N ILE A 38 6.00 -6.01 -5.38
CA ILE A 38 6.71 -7.21 -5.83
C ILE A 38 5.75 -8.18 -6.53
N TYR A 39 4.62 -8.49 -5.92
CA TYR A 39 3.68 -9.45 -6.49
C TYR A 39 3.07 -8.92 -7.79
N ASP A 40 2.75 -7.63 -7.87
CA ASP A 40 2.25 -7.04 -9.10
C ASP A 40 3.28 -7.13 -10.24
N ALA A 41 4.56 -6.83 -9.96
CA ALA A 41 5.63 -6.97 -10.93
C ALA A 41 5.77 -8.43 -11.43
N HIS A 42 5.66 -9.41 -10.53
CA HIS A 42 5.73 -10.82 -10.90
C HIS A 42 4.51 -11.28 -11.73
N VAL A 43 3.31 -10.80 -11.41
CA VAL A 43 2.08 -11.07 -12.19
C VAL A 43 2.25 -10.56 -13.63
N GLN A 44 2.81 -9.37 -13.80
CA GLN A 44 3.09 -8.78 -15.11
C GLN A 44 4.21 -9.52 -15.87
N ALA A 45 5.22 -10.04 -15.18
CA ALA A 45 6.41 -10.62 -15.79
C ALA A 45 6.31 -12.12 -16.15
N THR A 46 5.36 -12.85 -15.58
CA THR A 46 5.19 -14.30 -15.86
C THR A 46 4.11 -14.55 -16.90
N ASP A 47 4.18 -15.67 -17.63
CA ASP A 47 3.09 -16.19 -18.47
C ASP A 47 2.39 -17.41 -17.86
N ASN A 48 2.86 -17.90 -16.71
CA ASN A 48 2.25 -19.06 -16.06
C ASN A 48 0.87 -18.69 -15.47
N PRO A 49 -0.24 -19.28 -15.96
CA PRO A 49 -1.58 -18.88 -15.54
C PRO A 49 -1.88 -19.22 -14.07
N ILE A 50 -1.27 -20.26 -13.52
CA ILE A 50 -1.42 -20.64 -12.11
C ILE A 50 -0.72 -19.60 -11.22
N ALA A 51 0.50 -19.22 -11.59
CA ALA A 51 1.26 -18.20 -10.85
C ALA A 51 0.54 -16.84 -10.89
N LYS A 52 0.03 -16.39 -12.05
CA LYS A 52 -0.75 -15.15 -12.15
C LYS A 52 -1.94 -15.15 -11.19
N LYS A 53 -2.72 -16.24 -11.17
CA LYS A 53 -3.91 -16.32 -10.33
C LYS A 53 -3.57 -16.23 -8.85
N VAL A 54 -2.58 -16.98 -8.39
CA VAL A 54 -2.20 -17.01 -6.97
C VAL A 54 -1.56 -15.69 -6.54
N LEU A 55 -0.60 -15.16 -7.31
CA LEU A 55 0.11 -13.93 -6.95
C LEU A 55 -0.79 -12.70 -6.99
N ALA A 56 -1.75 -12.63 -7.92
CA ALA A 56 -2.72 -11.54 -7.94
C ALA A 56 -3.67 -11.57 -6.74
N ASP A 57 -4.08 -12.76 -6.31
CA ASP A 57 -4.92 -12.96 -5.12
C ASP A 57 -4.19 -12.46 -3.86
N ILE A 58 -2.95 -12.93 -3.66
CA ILE A 58 -2.08 -12.50 -2.55
C ILE A 58 -1.88 -10.98 -2.59
N ARG A 59 -1.51 -10.40 -3.74
CA ARG A 59 -1.34 -8.94 -3.91
C ARG A 59 -2.57 -8.16 -3.45
N ASP A 60 -3.77 -8.64 -3.78
CA ASP A 60 -5.01 -7.94 -3.44
C ASP A 60 -5.37 -8.12 -1.96
N GLU A 61 -4.99 -9.23 -1.32
CA GLU A 61 -5.06 -9.41 0.14
C GLU A 61 -4.12 -8.42 0.87
N GLU A 62 -2.89 -8.20 0.39
CA GLU A 62 -1.96 -7.27 1.04
C GLU A 62 -2.48 -5.82 1.05
N LYS A 63 -3.32 -5.44 0.07
CA LYS A 63 -4.00 -4.12 0.09
C LYS A 63 -4.97 -4.00 1.26
N ALA A 64 -5.64 -5.10 1.63
CA ALA A 64 -6.49 -5.12 2.81
C ALA A 64 -5.64 -4.99 4.09
N HIS A 65 -4.50 -5.69 4.15
CA HIS A 65 -3.58 -5.58 5.28
C HIS A 65 -3.03 -4.16 5.47
N VAL A 66 -2.71 -3.44 4.39
CA VAL A 66 -2.39 -1.99 4.48
C VAL A 66 -3.52 -1.23 5.16
N GLY A 67 -4.79 -1.48 4.78
CA GLY A 67 -5.95 -0.85 5.41
C GLY A 67 -6.10 -1.17 6.90
N GLU A 68 -5.91 -2.43 7.29
CA GLU A 68 -5.96 -2.87 8.69
C GLU A 68 -4.86 -2.19 9.54
N LEU A 69 -3.63 -2.15 9.02
CA LEU A 69 -2.51 -1.52 9.71
C LEU A 69 -2.65 0.00 9.80
N MET A 70 -3.17 0.66 8.76
CA MET A 70 -3.49 2.09 8.81
C MET A 70 -4.57 2.40 9.85
N ALA A 71 -5.59 1.53 9.99
CA ALA A 71 -6.60 1.68 11.02
C ALA A 71 -6.00 1.52 12.43
N LEU A 72 -5.12 0.53 12.64
CA LEU A 72 -4.41 0.35 13.89
C LEU A 72 -3.50 1.55 14.21
N LEU A 73 -2.77 2.08 13.22
CA LEU A 73 -1.90 3.24 13.38
C LEU A 73 -2.69 4.46 13.87
N ARG A 74 -3.86 4.74 13.28
CA ARG A 74 -4.77 5.82 13.71
C ARG A 74 -5.26 5.64 15.16
N ILE A 75 -5.48 4.40 15.61
CA ILE A 75 -5.86 4.11 17.00
C ILE A 75 -4.68 4.37 17.96
N LEU A 76 -3.47 4.01 17.56
CA LEU A 76 -2.27 4.16 18.40
C LEU A 76 -1.78 5.62 18.46
N ASP A 77 -1.87 6.35 17.35
CA ASP A 77 -1.50 7.77 17.19
C ASP A 77 -2.65 8.59 16.57
N PRO A 78 -3.63 9.04 17.38
CA PRO A 78 -4.76 9.82 16.88
C PRO A 78 -4.36 11.14 16.21
N ARG A 79 -3.23 11.74 16.63
CA ARG A 79 -2.77 13.01 16.04
C ARG A 79 -2.24 12.78 14.62
N GLU A 80 -1.51 11.68 14.39
CA GLU A 80 -1.15 11.28 13.03
C GLU A 80 -2.41 10.95 12.20
N GLY A 81 -3.44 10.37 12.82
CA GLY A 81 -4.74 10.16 12.18
C GLY A 81 -5.43 11.44 11.71
N GLU A 82 -5.39 12.52 12.50
CA GLU A 82 -5.87 13.85 12.09
C GLU A 82 -5.10 14.38 10.86
N LEU A 83 -3.77 14.25 10.86
CA LEU A 83 -2.93 14.67 9.73
C LEU A 83 -3.21 13.87 8.46
N PHE A 84 -3.55 12.58 8.58
CA PHE A 84 -3.99 11.79 7.42
C PHE A 84 -5.30 12.33 6.84
N ALA A 85 -6.26 12.67 7.69
CA ALA A 85 -7.54 13.24 7.23
C ALA A 85 -7.34 14.63 6.60
N GLU A 86 -6.48 15.47 7.17
CA GLU A 86 -6.07 16.75 6.58
C GLU A 86 -5.44 16.54 5.19
N GLY A 87 -4.54 15.56 5.04
CA GLY A 87 -3.95 15.23 3.73
C GLY A 87 -4.96 14.70 2.71
N GLU A 88 -5.98 13.93 3.15
CA GLU A 88 -7.09 13.51 2.28
C GLU A 88 -7.92 14.72 1.79
N GLU A 89 -8.13 15.73 2.64
CA GLU A 89 -8.79 17.00 2.26
C GLU A 89 -7.94 17.82 1.29
N GLU A 90 -6.64 17.96 1.54
CA GLU A 90 -5.73 18.68 0.63
C GLU A 90 -5.79 18.11 -0.78
N VAL A 91 -5.87 16.78 -0.93
CA VAL A 91 -6.04 16.14 -2.24
C VAL A 91 -7.39 16.48 -2.87
N ARG A 92 -8.47 16.53 -2.08
CA ARG A 92 -9.79 16.91 -2.60
C ARG A 92 -9.78 18.35 -3.14
N GLU A 93 -9.21 19.29 -2.39
CA GLU A 93 -9.06 20.68 -2.83
C GLU A 93 -8.24 20.77 -4.13
N MET A 94 -7.14 20.01 -4.24
CA MET A 94 -6.33 19.95 -5.47
C MET A 94 -7.12 19.42 -6.68
N LEU A 95 -8.00 18.43 -6.48
CA LEU A 95 -8.84 17.90 -7.56
C LEU A 95 -9.91 18.91 -8.00
N GLU A 96 -10.51 19.64 -7.06
CA GLU A 96 -11.46 20.72 -7.36
C GLU A 96 -10.82 21.83 -8.19
N ASP A 97 -9.59 22.23 -7.83
CA ASP A 97 -8.80 23.22 -8.58
C ASP A 97 -8.51 22.77 -10.03
N LEU A 98 -8.36 21.46 -10.26
CA LEU A 98 -8.21 20.88 -11.60
C LEU A 98 -9.55 20.70 -12.34
N GLY A 99 -10.67 21.01 -11.70
CA GLY A 99 -12.01 20.79 -12.25
C GLY A 99 -12.39 19.30 -12.36
N ILE A 100 -11.72 18.43 -11.59
CA ILE A 100 -12.00 16.99 -11.54
C ILE A 100 -12.98 16.73 -10.41
N VAL A 101 -14.17 16.25 -10.75
CA VAL A 101 -15.16 15.79 -9.75
C VAL A 101 -15.00 14.28 -9.51
N GLU A 102 -15.22 13.82 -8.28
CA GLU A 102 -15.07 12.40 -7.87
C GLU A 102 -15.74 11.41 -8.85
N ALA A 103 -16.89 11.76 -9.41
CA ALA A 103 -17.61 10.92 -10.39
C ALA A 103 -16.85 10.71 -11.72
N GLN A 104 -15.84 11.52 -12.05
CA GLN A 104 -14.98 11.36 -13.24
C GLN A 104 -13.84 10.36 -13.00
N LEU A 105 -13.42 10.13 -11.75
CA LEU A 105 -12.30 9.25 -11.41
C LEU A 105 -12.57 7.78 -11.78
N ASP A 106 -13.81 7.31 -11.57
CA ASP A 106 -14.22 5.95 -11.92
C ASP A 106 -14.25 5.70 -13.44
N THR A 107 -14.52 6.74 -14.23
CA THR A 107 -14.61 6.61 -15.69
C THR A 107 -13.24 6.58 -16.38
N GLU A 108 -12.25 7.32 -15.87
CA GLU A 108 -10.91 7.35 -16.47
C GLU A 108 -10.06 6.12 -16.12
N ALA A 109 -10.20 5.55 -14.92
CA ALA A 109 -9.47 4.35 -14.49
C ALA A 109 -9.66 3.14 -15.43
N SER A 110 -10.84 3.02 -16.07
CA SER A 110 -11.15 1.98 -17.04
C SER A 110 -10.45 2.13 -18.41
N ASN A 111 -9.90 3.31 -18.71
CA ASN A 111 -9.26 3.65 -20.00
C ASN A 111 -7.74 3.87 -19.91
N ILE A 112 -7.12 3.64 -18.75
CA ILE A 112 -5.68 3.86 -18.56
C ILE A 112 -4.90 2.74 -19.27
N LYS A 113 -4.28 3.10 -20.40
CA LYS A 113 -3.24 2.30 -21.05
C LYS A 113 -2.04 2.14 -20.09
N THR A 114 -1.79 0.94 -19.60
CA THR A 114 -0.63 0.62 -18.76
C THR A 114 0.62 0.43 -19.63
N VAL A 115 1.82 0.41 -19.03
CA VAL A 115 3.07 0.13 -19.77
C VAL A 115 2.99 -1.20 -20.55
N GLY A 116 2.26 -2.19 -20.02
CA GLY A 116 2.01 -3.47 -20.72
C GLY A 116 1.17 -3.33 -22.00
N SER A 117 0.29 -2.32 -22.08
CA SER A 117 -0.51 -2.05 -23.28
C SER A 117 0.28 -1.45 -24.45
N LEU A 118 1.57 -1.12 -24.25
CA LEU A 118 2.48 -0.64 -25.29
C LEU A 118 3.26 -1.78 -25.97
N LEU A 119 3.12 -3.03 -25.50
CA LEU A 119 3.82 -4.20 -26.05
C LEU A 119 3.02 -4.92 -27.15
N GLU A 120 1.78 -4.50 -27.40
CA GLU A 120 0.86 -5.13 -28.38
C GLU A 120 0.76 -4.36 -29.72
N ASP A 121 1.58 -3.32 -29.95
CA ASP A 121 1.70 -2.59 -31.22
C ASP A 121 2.89 -3.05 -32.09
#